data_AF-A0A519I2N7-F1
#
_entry.id   AF-A0A519I2N7-F1
#
_cell.length_a   1.000
_cell.length_b   1.000
_cell.length_c   1.000
_cell.angle_alpha   90.00
_cell.angle_beta   90.00
_cell.angle_gamma   90.00
#
_symmetry.space_group_name_H-M   'P 1'
#
loop_
_entity.id
_entity.type
_entity.pdbx_description
1 polymer ?
#
loop_
_entity_poly.entity_id
_entity_poly.type
_entity_poly.pdbx_seq_one_letter_code
_entity_poly.pdbx_strand_id
1 'polypeptide(L)'
;MANAGADIFLILLRPSKVPIAGEALSHLFQGQVLIESLSWNLHNEDESKSAEKSTEAFSKKESLLEKSGSNDLRKKHATEDYERAEKSADEAYHKALRNKQDENYSWRTYRRDRDTAWKSYKEQFDELSGKSSAADKLKESRDKEYSDADRNTNFEITFTKRVDIASTQMLNSMKAGDIFPSGTLTIYKRAPTVMEGTTLVFTIQKIRLISYRLLVEVTDTMTEMMEEWTCEFNSLAYIYKNPPSYYEHGNAGQAVAKTLSQGTARAFTMKNIGSPI
;
A
#
# COMPACT_ATOMS: atom_id res chain seq x y z
N MET A 1 -37.99 -20.61 5.44
CA MET A 1 -37.63 -20.06 6.77
C MET A 1 -36.95 -18.73 6.52
N ALA A 2 -37.54 -17.64 6.99
CA ALA A 2 -37.05 -16.29 6.74
C ALA A 2 -35.81 -16.05 7.60
N ASN A 3 -34.62 -16.12 7.00
CA ASN A 3 -33.42 -15.62 7.64
C ASN A 3 -33.67 -14.14 7.95
N ALA A 4 -33.74 -13.79 9.24
CA ALA A 4 -33.75 -12.42 9.72
C ALA A 4 -32.36 -11.77 9.52
N GLY A 5 -31.84 -11.86 8.29
CA GLY A 5 -30.52 -11.44 7.88
C GLY A 5 -30.51 -9.95 7.58
N ALA A 6 -29.51 -9.26 8.13
CA ALA A 6 -29.17 -7.93 7.68
C ALA A 6 -28.41 -8.04 6.35
N ASP A 7 -28.67 -7.11 5.43
CA ASP A 7 -27.90 -6.97 4.20
C ASP A 7 -26.83 -5.91 4.39
N ILE A 8 -25.71 -6.07 3.70
CA ILE A 8 -24.60 -5.13 3.73
C ILE A 8 -24.43 -4.54 2.33
N PHE A 9 -24.45 -3.22 2.24
CA PHE A 9 -24.28 -2.49 0.98
C PHE A 9 -23.07 -1.56 1.05
N LEU A 10 -22.33 -1.42 -0.05
CA LEU A 10 -21.17 -0.56 -0.15
C LEU A 10 -21.24 0.36 -1.37
N ILE A 11 -20.92 1.62 -1.15
CA ILE A 11 -20.61 2.59 -2.21
C ILE A 11 -19.17 3.04 -2.01
N LEU A 12 -18.38 3.01 -3.07
CA LEU A 12 -17.05 3.60 -3.13
C LEU A 12 -17.06 4.77 -4.12
N LEU A 13 -16.55 5.93 -3.71
CA LEU A 13 -16.41 7.10 -4.57
C LEU A 13 -14.99 7.20 -5.08
N ARG A 14 -14.81 7.15 -6.41
CA ARG A 14 -13.49 7.37 -7.05
C ARG A 14 -12.99 8.80 -6.81
N PRO A 15 -11.69 9.09 -7.05
CA PRO A 15 -11.16 10.46 -7.00
C PRO A 15 -11.95 11.46 -7.87
N SER A 16 -12.48 11.00 -8.99
CA SER A 16 -13.37 11.77 -9.88
C SER A 16 -14.76 12.04 -9.33
N LYS A 17 -15.06 11.58 -8.10
CA LYS A 17 -16.38 11.62 -7.43
C LYS A 17 -17.46 10.79 -8.11
N VAL A 18 -17.10 9.95 -9.08
CA VAL A 18 -18.03 9.00 -9.71
C VAL A 18 -18.09 7.73 -8.85
N PRO A 19 -19.29 7.29 -8.40
CA PRO A 19 -19.42 6.06 -7.63
C PRO A 19 -19.06 4.84 -8.46
N ILE A 20 -18.55 3.79 -7.79
CA ILE A 20 -18.52 2.45 -8.36
C ILE A 20 -19.96 1.93 -8.37
N ALA A 21 -20.46 1.61 -9.56
CA ALA A 21 -21.77 0.99 -9.71
C ALA A 21 -21.68 -0.51 -9.39
N GLY A 22 -22.57 -1.01 -8.53
CA GLY A 22 -22.81 -2.43 -8.28
C GLY A 22 -24.20 -2.88 -8.75
N GLU A 23 -24.53 -4.14 -8.51
CA GLU A 23 -25.77 -4.77 -9.03
C GLU A 23 -26.84 -5.06 -7.96
N ALA A 24 -26.75 -4.44 -6.77
CA ALA A 24 -27.77 -4.64 -5.75
C ALA A 24 -29.17 -4.28 -6.27
N LEU A 25 -30.13 -5.20 -6.11
CA LEU A 25 -31.52 -5.06 -6.55
C LEU A 25 -32.47 -4.53 -5.46
N SER A 26 -31.94 -4.25 -4.26
CA SER A 26 -32.75 -3.76 -3.16
C SER A 26 -33.29 -2.35 -3.45
N HIS A 27 -34.59 -2.13 -3.25
CA HIS A 27 -35.31 -0.91 -3.62
C HIS A 27 -34.68 0.40 -3.08
N LEU A 28 -33.95 0.34 -1.96
CA LEU A 28 -33.30 1.51 -1.35
C LEU A 28 -31.79 1.60 -1.63
N PHE A 29 -31.20 0.53 -2.16
CA PHE A 29 -29.76 0.39 -2.34
C PHE A 29 -29.41 0.01 -3.78
N GLN A 30 -30.27 0.37 -4.73
CA GLN A 30 -30.07 0.05 -6.14
C GLN A 30 -28.77 0.68 -6.65
N GLY A 31 -27.98 -0.13 -7.37
CA GLY A 31 -26.71 0.32 -7.93
C GLY A 31 -25.54 0.32 -6.94
N GLN A 32 -25.74 -0.15 -5.71
CA GLN A 32 -24.67 -0.34 -4.72
C GLN A 32 -24.07 -1.75 -4.84
N VAL A 33 -22.88 -1.93 -4.26
CA VAL A 33 -22.24 -3.23 -4.15
C VAL A 33 -22.87 -4.00 -3.00
N LEU A 34 -23.42 -5.20 -3.27
CA LEU A 34 -23.91 -6.09 -2.23
C LEU A 34 -22.74 -6.89 -1.64
N ILE A 35 -22.60 -6.86 -0.32
CA ILE A 35 -21.58 -7.57 0.44
C ILE A 35 -22.22 -8.76 1.15
N GLU A 36 -21.58 -9.92 1.02
CA GLU A 36 -22.01 -11.19 1.60
C GLU A 36 -21.38 -11.43 2.98
N SER A 37 -20.11 -11.05 3.17
CA SER A 37 -19.45 -11.07 4.47
C SER A 37 -18.51 -9.88 4.65
N LEU A 38 -18.31 -9.48 5.91
CA LEU A 38 -17.50 -8.33 6.29
C LEU A 38 -16.71 -8.64 7.58
N SER A 39 -15.42 -8.36 7.56
CA SER A 39 -14.53 -8.43 8.72
C SER A 39 -13.64 -7.19 8.81
N TRP A 40 -13.24 -6.85 10.03
CA TRP A 40 -12.42 -5.70 10.34
C TRP A 40 -11.16 -6.17 11.07
N ASN A 41 -10.00 -5.69 10.64
CA ASN A 41 -8.74 -5.82 11.37
C ASN A 41 -8.30 -4.42 11.79
N LEU A 42 -8.32 -4.18 13.10
CA LEU A 42 -7.87 -2.92 13.71
C LEU A 42 -6.62 -3.25 14.51
N HIS A 43 -5.43 -2.99 13.96
CA HIS A 43 -4.18 -3.19 14.69
C HIS A 43 -3.97 -2.02 15.66
N ASN A 44 -3.71 -2.34 16.91
CA ASN A 44 -3.62 -1.38 18.00
C ASN A 44 -2.23 -0.72 18.03
N GLU A 45 -2.13 0.57 18.36
CA GLU A 45 -0.90 1.37 18.30
C GLU A 45 0.29 0.81 19.12
N ASP A 46 0.04 -0.06 20.09
CA ASP A 46 1.09 -0.72 20.89
C ASP A 46 1.85 -1.81 20.10
N GLU A 47 1.25 -2.41 19.07
CA GLU A 47 1.95 -3.29 18.12
C GLU A 47 2.78 -2.48 17.11
N SER A 48 2.31 -1.28 16.74
CA SER A 48 3.05 -0.34 15.89
C SER A 48 4.34 0.17 16.55
N LYS A 49 4.34 0.44 17.87
CA LYS A 49 5.59 0.77 18.60
C LYS A 49 6.61 -0.37 18.61
N SER A 50 6.16 -1.62 18.48
CA SER A 50 7.06 -2.77 18.28
C SER A 50 7.62 -2.81 16.85
N ALA A 51 6.89 -2.27 15.87
CA ALA A 51 7.40 -1.97 14.53
C ALA A 51 8.32 -0.73 14.51
N GLU A 52 8.14 0.27 15.37
CA GLU A 52 9.08 1.42 15.47
C GLU A 52 10.46 0.98 15.96
N LYS A 53 10.59 -0.06 16.77
CA LYS A 53 11.91 -0.67 17.06
C LYS A 53 12.61 -1.22 15.80
N SER A 54 11.86 -1.52 14.74
CA SER A 54 12.44 -1.81 13.41
C SER A 54 12.90 -0.54 12.69
N THR A 55 12.29 0.62 12.95
CA THR A 55 12.72 1.92 12.40
C THR A 55 14.01 2.46 13.06
N GLU A 56 14.27 2.15 14.33
CA GLU A 56 15.60 2.41 14.92
C GLU A 56 16.69 1.58 14.22
N ALA A 57 16.38 0.33 13.85
CA ALA A 57 17.27 -0.48 13.02
C ALA A 57 17.44 0.10 11.59
N PHE A 58 16.41 0.76 11.06
CA PHE A 58 16.44 1.49 9.80
C PHE A 58 17.36 2.73 9.85
N SER A 59 17.31 3.55 10.90
CA SER A 59 18.22 4.70 11.07
C SER A 59 19.69 4.27 11.13
N LYS A 60 19.95 3.11 11.78
CA LYS A 60 21.28 2.49 11.82
C LYS A 60 21.72 2.00 10.44
N LYS A 61 20.77 1.56 9.60
CA LYS A 61 20.94 1.17 8.19
C LYS A 61 21.19 2.39 7.28
N GLU A 62 20.54 3.52 7.54
CA GLU A 62 20.70 4.79 6.82
C GLU A 62 22.12 5.36 6.96
N SER A 63 22.69 5.29 8.17
CA SER A 63 24.10 5.66 8.43
C SER A 63 25.13 4.78 7.67
N LEU A 64 24.73 3.56 7.28
CA LEU A 64 25.54 2.67 6.44
C LEU A 64 25.35 2.98 4.95
N LEU A 65 24.21 3.56 4.55
CA LEU A 65 23.88 3.93 3.17
C LEU A 65 24.55 5.24 2.73
N GLU A 66 24.70 6.22 3.61
CA GLU A 66 25.54 7.41 3.32
C GLU A 66 26.98 7.01 2.95
N LYS A 67 27.50 5.96 3.60
CA LYS A 67 28.80 5.37 3.26
C LYS A 67 28.79 4.63 1.92
N SER A 68 27.64 4.10 1.49
CA SER A 68 27.49 3.41 0.19
C SER A 68 27.46 4.39 -0.98
N GLY A 69 26.78 5.52 -0.87
CA GLY A 69 26.79 6.57 -1.91
C GLY A 69 28.18 7.16 -2.15
N SER A 70 28.98 7.28 -1.09
CA SER A 70 30.41 7.63 -1.16
C SER A 70 31.23 6.58 -1.92
N ASN A 71 30.93 5.29 -1.76
CA ASN A 71 31.65 4.22 -2.45
C ASN A 71 31.34 4.16 -3.96
N ASP A 72 30.13 4.46 -4.39
CA ASP A 72 29.77 4.48 -5.82
C ASP A 72 30.44 5.66 -6.55
N LEU A 73 30.51 6.83 -5.91
CA LEU A 73 31.29 7.97 -6.40
C LEU A 73 32.78 7.63 -6.49
N ARG A 74 33.33 6.95 -5.47
CA ARG A 74 34.72 6.49 -5.48
C ARG A 74 35.00 5.48 -6.59
N LYS A 75 34.07 4.56 -6.89
CA LYS A 75 34.19 3.64 -8.03
C LYS A 75 34.25 4.40 -9.35
N LYS A 76 33.36 5.38 -9.56
CA LYS A 76 33.38 6.22 -10.77
C LYS A 76 34.71 6.96 -10.94
N HIS A 77 35.20 7.60 -9.88
CA HIS A 77 36.48 8.30 -9.93
C HIS A 77 37.67 7.35 -10.19
N ALA A 78 37.68 6.16 -9.58
CA ALA A 78 38.71 5.15 -9.86
C ALA A 78 38.72 4.72 -11.34
N THR A 79 37.54 4.56 -11.96
CA THR A 79 37.43 4.25 -13.39
C THR A 79 37.91 5.42 -14.26
N GLU A 80 37.48 6.65 -13.95
CA GLU A 80 37.90 7.86 -14.68
C GLU A 80 39.42 8.10 -14.60
N ASP A 81 40.02 7.86 -13.44
CA ASP A 81 41.46 8.02 -13.23
C ASP A 81 42.25 6.94 -13.99
N TYR A 82 41.73 5.71 -14.05
CA TYR A 82 42.32 4.64 -14.86
C TYR A 82 42.28 4.97 -16.36
N GLU A 83 41.12 5.38 -16.89
CA GLU A 83 40.96 5.77 -18.31
C GLU A 83 41.88 6.93 -18.68
N ARG A 84 42.04 7.92 -17.78
CA ARG A 84 42.95 9.04 -18.00
C ARG A 84 44.41 8.60 -18.01
N ALA A 85 44.81 7.69 -17.13
CA ALA A 85 46.17 7.15 -17.08
C ALA A 85 46.51 6.31 -18.31
N GLU A 86 45.57 5.46 -18.76
CA GLU A 86 45.72 4.65 -19.97
C GLU A 86 45.86 5.54 -21.22
N LYS A 87 44.98 6.54 -21.37
CA LYS A 87 45.04 7.49 -22.47
C LYS A 87 46.36 8.28 -22.49
N SER A 88 46.85 8.69 -21.32
CA SER A 88 48.16 9.36 -21.20
C SER A 88 49.31 8.46 -21.61
N ALA A 89 49.26 7.16 -21.27
CA ALA A 89 50.27 6.19 -21.67
C ALA A 89 50.24 5.93 -23.20
N ASP A 90 49.05 5.82 -23.79
CA ASP A 90 48.86 5.68 -25.25
C ASP A 90 49.40 6.91 -26.00
N GLU A 91 49.08 8.12 -25.55
CA GLU A 91 49.55 9.37 -26.15
C GLU A 91 51.09 9.49 -26.06
N ALA A 92 51.67 9.10 -24.92
CA ALA A 92 53.13 9.08 -24.74
C ALA A 92 53.81 8.07 -25.67
N TYR A 93 53.23 6.89 -25.84
CA TYR A 93 53.73 5.85 -26.76
C TYR A 93 53.69 6.32 -28.22
N HIS A 94 52.55 6.86 -28.67
CA HIS A 94 52.42 7.38 -30.04
C HIS A 94 53.35 8.57 -30.31
N LYS A 95 53.59 9.42 -29.31
CA LYS A 95 54.56 10.52 -29.42
C LYS A 95 56.00 10.00 -29.52
N ALA A 96 56.36 8.97 -28.75
CA ALA A 96 57.68 8.33 -28.82
C ALA A 96 57.94 7.69 -30.20
N LEU A 97 56.94 7.02 -30.77
CA LEU A 97 57.00 6.46 -32.13
C LEU A 97 57.20 7.53 -33.21
N ARG A 98 56.46 8.65 -33.12
CA ARG A 98 56.62 9.78 -34.06
C ARG A 98 58.02 10.40 -34.00
N ASN A 99 58.64 10.39 -32.83
CA ASN A 99 59.98 10.96 -32.61
C ASN A 99 61.13 9.99 -32.97
N LYS A 100 60.84 8.83 -33.58
CA LYS A 100 61.84 7.80 -33.92
C LYS A 100 62.68 7.35 -32.72
N GLN A 101 62.10 7.37 -31.52
CA GLN A 101 62.73 6.71 -30.37
C GLN A 101 62.72 5.19 -30.58
N ASP A 102 63.65 4.49 -29.93
CA ASP A 102 63.76 3.03 -29.99
C ASP A 102 62.39 2.38 -29.66
N GLU A 103 61.85 1.68 -30.64
CA GLU A 103 60.53 1.05 -30.60
C GLU A 103 60.44 0.03 -29.44
N ASN A 104 61.54 -0.67 -29.15
CA ASN A 104 61.60 -1.61 -28.04
C ASN A 104 61.60 -0.92 -26.67
N TYR A 105 62.24 0.25 -26.57
CA TYR A 105 62.24 1.04 -25.33
C TYR A 105 60.85 1.64 -25.08
N SER A 106 60.24 2.27 -26.09
CA SER A 106 58.92 2.88 -25.98
C SER A 106 57.82 1.88 -25.63
N TRP A 107 57.84 0.68 -26.22
CA TRP A 107 56.88 -0.40 -25.91
C TRP A 107 57.01 -0.93 -24.47
N ARG A 108 58.24 -1.07 -23.95
CA ARG A 108 58.45 -1.52 -22.57
C ARG A 108 57.93 -0.52 -21.55
N THR A 109 58.15 0.77 -21.79
CA THR A 109 57.68 1.85 -20.91
C THR A 109 56.16 1.93 -20.93
N TYR A 110 55.55 1.91 -22.13
CA TYR A 110 54.10 1.84 -22.30
C TYR A 110 53.47 0.69 -21.50
N ARG A 111 54.01 -0.53 -21.67
CA ARG A 111 53.49 -1.71 -20.97
C ARG A 111 53.60 -1.57 -19.45
N ARG A 112 54.70 -1.01 -18.95
CA ARG A 112 54.89 -0.77 -17.52
C ARG A 112 53.88 0.22 -16.98
N ASP A 113 53.67 1.33 -17.66
CA ASP A 113 52.75 2.38 -17.21
C ASP A 113 51.31 1.86 -17.18
N ARG A 114 50.91 1.10 -18.21
CA ARG A 114 49.60 0.44 -18.29
C ARG A 114 49.41 -0.61 -17.19
N ASP A 115 50.41 -1.47 -16.97
CA ASP A 115 50.35 -2.49 -15.91
C ASP A 115 50.27 -1.86 -14.52
N THR A 116 50.90 -0.69 -14.32
CA THR A 116 50.89 0.04 -13.04
C THR A 116 49.52 0.67 -12.81
N ALA A 117 48.94 1.33 -13.83
CA ALA A 117 47.59 1.89 -13.78
C ALA A 117 46.51 0.81 -13.52
N TRP A 118 46.66 -0.36 -14.17
CA TRP A 118 45.76 -1.48 -13.96
C TRP A 118 45.85 -2.06 -12.54
N LYS A 119 47.05 -2.17 -11.97
CA LYS A 119 47.22 -2.64 -10.58
C LYS A 119 46.56 -1.69 -9.58
N SER A 120 46.78 -0.38 -9.72
CA SER A 120 46.15 0.61 -8.83
C SER A 120 44.63 0.61 -8.95
N TYR A 121 44.10 0.48 -10.17
CA TYR A 121 42.66 0.36 -10.39
C TYR A 121 42.08 -0.89 -9.73
N LYS A 122 42.75 -2.04 -9.91
CA LYS A 122 42.30 -3.31 -9.35
C LYS A 122 42.30 -3.30 -7.83
N GLU A 123 43.33 -2.75 -7.19
CA GLU A 123 43.40 -2.63 -5.73
C GLU A 123 42.26 -1.76 -5.18
N GLN A 124 41.97 -0.61 -5.81
CA GLN A 124 40.85 0.24 -5.44
C GLN A 124 39.49 -0.44 -5.68
N PHE A 125 39.35 -1.17 -6.78
CA PHE A 125 38.10 -1.83 -7.14
C PHE A 125 37.79 -3.04 -6.25
N ASP A 126 38.79 -3.85 -5.91
CA ASP A 126 38.64 -5.01 -5.02
C ASP A 126 38.29 -4.58 -3.58
N GLU A 127 38.86 -3.46 -3.10
CA GLU A 127 38.48 -2.87 -1.80
C GLU A 127 37.02 -2.37 -1.76
N LEU A 128 36.51 -1.90 -2.91
CA LEU A 128 35.14 -1.39 -3.07
C LEU A 128 34.11 -2.49 -3.38
N SER A 129 34.50 -3.58 -4.05
CA SER A 129 33.61 -4.67 -4.46
C SER A 129 33.29 -5.64 -3.32
N GLY A 130 34.24 -5.88 -2.41
CA GLY A 130 34.02 -6.67 -1.19
C GLY A 130 32.93 -6.11 -0.26
N LYS A 131 32.54 -4.84 -0.44
CA LYS A 131 31.50 -4.15 0.35
C LYS A 131 30.16 -3.95 -0.38
N SER A 132 30.08 -4.15 -1.71
CA SER A 132 28.87 -3.76 -2.49
C SER A 132 27.83 -4.87 -2.71
N SER A 133 28.17 -6.15 -2.51
CA SER A 133 27.20 -7.26 -2.62
C SER A 133 26.06 -7.18 -1.58
N ALA A 134 26.29 -6.48 -0.46
CA ALA A 134 25.25 -6.19 0.52
C ALA A 134 24.32 -5.03 0.10
N ALA A 135 24.80 -4.07 -0.68
CA ALA A 135 24.07 -2.84 -1.01
C ALA A 135 22.95 -3.05 -2.06
N ASP A 136 23.17 -3.93 -3.05
CA ASP A 136 22.15 -4.22 -4.07
C ASP A 136 20.99 -5.06 -3.51
N LYS A 137 21.27 -6.02 -2.62
CA LYS A 137 20.23 -6.74 -1.87
C LYS A 137 19.44 -5.79 -0.94
N LEU A 138 20.09 -4.74 -0.43
CA LEU A 138 19.44 -3.72 0.38
C LEU A 138 18.49 -2.84 -0.43
N LYS A 139 18.84 -2.44 -1.66
CA LYS A 139 17.98 -1.60 -2.52
C LYS A 139 16.65 -2.27 -2.85
N GLU A 140 16.68 -3.56 -3.20
CA GLU A 140 15.45 -4.29 -3.54
C GLU A 140 14.55 -4.54 -2.31
N SER A 141 15.15 -4.72 -1.13
CA SER A 141 14.39 -4.72 0.13
C SER A 141 13.80 -3.35 0.47
N ARG A 142 14.52 -2.27 0.14
CA ARG A 142 14.17 -0.88 0.46
C ARG A 142 12.95 -0.40 -0.30
N ASP A 143 12.82 -0.73 -1.59
CA ASP A 143 11.68 -0.28 -2.39
C ASP A 143 10.38 -1.01 -2.01
N LYS A 144 10.48 -2.23 -1.47
CA LYS A 144 9.35 -2.91 -0.81
C LYS A 144 9.03 -2.28 0.56
N GLU A 145 10.06 -2.00 1.36
CA GLU A 145 9.92 -1.47 2.73
C GLU A 145 9.38 -0.03 2.77
N TYR A 146 9.71 0.83 1.79
CA TYR A 146 9.07 2.15 1.64
C TYR A 146 7.61 2.06 1.15
N SER A 147 7.31 1.12 0.26
CA SER A 147 5.93 0.81 -0.13
C SER A 147 5.10 0.35 1.07
N ASP A 148 5.70 -0.36 2.01
CA ASP A 148 5.04 -0.90 3.18
C ASP A 148 4.96 0.11 4.34
N ALA A 149 5.89 1.07 4.42
CA ALA A 149 5.86 2.16 5.39
C ALA A 149 4.82 3.26 5.07
N ASP A 150 4.45 3.42 3.79
CA ASP A 150 3.36 4.32 3.35
C ASP A 150 1.98 3.61 3.37
N ARG A 151 1.94 2.32 3.76
CA ARG A 151 0.68 1.58 3.96
C ARG A 151 0.22 1.76 5.39
N ASN A 152 -1.06 2.08 5.52
CA ASN A 152 -1.72 2.20 6.81
C ASN A 152 -2.31 0.83 7.17
N THR A 153 -1.43 -0.13 7.47
CA THR A 153 -1.83 -1.48 7.87
C THR A 153 -2.60 -1.50 9.19
N ASN A 154 -2.70 -0.37 9.91
CA ASN A 154 -3.41 -0.33 11.18
C ASN A 154 -4.92 -0.55 11.04
N PHE A 155 -5.49 -0.26 9.87
CA PHE A 155 -6.93 -0.30 9.67
C PHE A 155 -7.30 -0.95 8.35
N GLU A 156 -7.70 -2.23 8.42
CA GLU A 156 -8.09 -3.03 7.28
C GLU A 156 -9.55 -3.50 7.36
N ILE A 157 -10.19 -3.56 6.20
CA ILE A 157 -11.51 -4.16 5.99
C ILE A 157 -11.34 -5.26 4.97
N THR A 158 -11.81 -6.46 5.30
CA THR A 158 -11.97 -7.52 4.32
C THR A 158 -13.45 -7.80 4.13
N PHE A 159 -13.89 -7.92 2.88
CA PHE A 159 -15.26 -8.25 2.57
C PHE A 159 -15.35 -9.20 1.38
N THR A 160 -16.46 -9.93 1.32
CA THR A 160 -16.78 -10.77 0.16
C THR A 160 -18.01 -10.28 -0.57
N LYS A 161 -18.01 -10.46 -1.90
CA LYS A 161 -19.15 -10.14 -2.77
C LYS A 161 -19.22 -11.15 -3.92
N ARG A 162 -20.38 -11.24 -4.58
CA ARG A 162 -20.50 -11.96 -5.87
C ARG A 162 -19.80 -11.18 -6.97
N VAL A 163 -19.33 -11.87 -8.01
CA VAL A 163 -18.80 -11.21 -9.23
C VAL A 163 -19.92 -10.41 -9.89
N ASP A 164 -19.70 -9.12 -10.16
CA ASP A 164 -20.68 -8.20 -10.76
C ASP A 164 -19.97 -7.05 -11.53
N ILE A 165 -20.72 -6.08 -12.06
CA ILE A 165 -20.14 -4.92 -12.77
C ILE A 165 -19.17 -4.07 -11.92
N ALA A 166 -19.25 -4.11 -10.59
CA ALA A 166 -18.33 -3.40 -9.72
C ALA A 166 -16.93 -4.03 -9.75
N SER A 167 -16.83 -5.34 -9.98
CA SER A 167 -15.57 -6.08 -10.02
C SER A 167 -14.56 -5.47 -10.97
N THR A 168 -14.96 -5.20 -12.21
CA THR A 168 -14.07 -4.61 -13.21
C THR A 168 -13.66 -3.18 -12.83
N GLN A 169 -14.58 -2.40 -12.27
CA GLN A 169 -14.29 -1.03 -11.85
C GLN A 169 -13.31 -1.00 -10.68
N MET A 170 -13.50 -1.87 -9.69
CA MET A 170 -12.62 -2.02 -8.53
C MET A 170 -11.23 -2.53 -8.94
N LEU A 171 -11.15 -3.54 -9.82
CA LEU A 171 -9.88 -4.04 -10.34
C LEU A 171 -9.10 -2.96 -11.09
N ASN A 172 -9.78 -2.15 -11.89
CA ASN A 172 -9.16 -1.04 -12.61
C ASN A 172 -8.61 0.03 -11.66
N SER A 173 -9.39 0.38 -10.63
CA SER A 173 -8.94 1.32 -9.59
C SER A 173 -7.79 0.76 -8.77
N MET A 174 -7.81 -0.53 -8.43
CA MET A 174 -6.72 -1.21 -7.74
C MET A 174 -5.44 -1.20 -8.59
N LYS A 175 -5.54 -1.53 -9.88
CA LYS A 175 -4.42 -1.47 -10.83
C LYS A 175 -3.83 -0.07 -10.96
N ALA A 176 -4.68 0.96 -10.94
CA ALA A 176 -4.27 2.36 -11.00
C ALA A 176 -3.65 2.87 -9.69
N GLY A 177 -3.79 2.12 -8.59
CA GLY A 177 -3.38 2.59 -7.26
C GLY A 177 -4.28 3.69 -6.71
N ASP A 178 -5.56 3.73 -7.14
CA ASP A 178 -6.50 4.77 -6.73
C ASP A 178 -6.72 4.75 -5.21
N ILE A 179 -6.76 5.95 -4.63
CA ILE A 179 -7.23 6.16 -3.25
C ILE A 179 -8.64 6.73 -3.33
N PHE A 180 -9.63 5.98 -2.87
CA PHE A 180 -11.01 6.43 -2.82
C PHE A 180 -11.16 7.46 -1.70
N PRO A 181 -11.52 8.73 -2.00
CA PRO A 181 -11.68 9.75 -0.98
C PRO A 181 -12.71 9.38 0.09
N SER A 182 -13.78 8.67 -0.29
CA SER A 182 -14.82 8.23 0.64
C SER A 182 -15.54 6.97 0.15
N GLY A 183 -15.97 6.15 1.11
CA GLY A 183 -16.92 5.07 0.91
C GLY A 183 -17.99 5.08 2.00
N THR A 184 -19.17 4.57 1.65
CA THR A 184 -20.29 4.40 2.58
C THR A 184 -20.68 2.93 2.63
N LEU A 185 -20.56 2.33 3.81
CA LEU A 185 -20.97 0.96 4.07
C LEU A 185 -22.24 0.99 4.93
N THR A 186 -23.32 0.37 4.46
CA THR A 186 -24.61 0.35 5.14
C THR A 186 -25.00 -1.07 5.50
N ILE A 187 -25.16 -1.34 6.79
CA ILE A 187 -25.79 -2.57 7.28
C ILE A 187 -27.26 -2.27 7.53
N TYR A 188 -28.13 -2.91 6.77
CA TYR A 188 -29.57 -2.72 6.81
C TYR A 188 -30.26 -3.99 7.29
N LYS A 189 -30.87 -3.92 8.47
CA LYS A 189 -31.72 -5.01 8.97
C LYS A 189 -33.08 -4.90 8.30
N ARG A 190 -33.43 -5.92 7.50
CA ARG A 190 -34.75 -6.01 6.85
C ARG A 190 -35.85 -5.98 7.92
N ALA A 191 -36.90 -5.21 7.65
CA ALA A 191 -38.11 -5.15 8.43
C ALA A 191 -39.34 -5.22 7.51
N PRO A 192 -40.52 -5.60 8.01
CA PRO A 192 -41.75 -5.68 7.22
C PRO A 192 -42.13 -4.33 6.59
N THR A 193 -41.78 -3.23 7.27
CA THR A 193 -41.98 -1.87 6.77
C THR A 193 -40.67 -1.08 6.77
N VAL A 194 -40.51 -0.17 5.80
CA VAL A 194 -39.30 0.66 5.63
C VAL A 194 -39.02 1.53 6.88
N MET A 195 -40.06 1.92 7.61
CA MET A 195 -39.98 2.74 8.82
C MET A 195 -39.47 1.98 10.05
N GLU A 196 -39.49 0.64 10.01
CA GLU A 196 -39.08 -0.23 11.12
C GLU A 196 -37.67 -0.82 10.92
N GLY A 197 -37.03 -0.52 9.78
CA GLY A 197 -35.68 -0.97 9.48
C GLY A 197 -34.64 -0.34 10.41
N THR A 198 -33.76 -1.15 10.96
CA THR A 198 -32.57 -0.66 11.68
C THR A 198 -31.43 -0.49 10.70
N THR A 199 -30.79 0.67 10.71
CA THR A 199 -29.68 0.96 9.78
C THR A 199 -28.43 1.39 10.54
N LEU A 200 -27.30 0.78 10.23
CA LEU A 200 -25.98 1.20 10.67
C LEU A 200 -25.18 1.65 9.43
N VAL A 201 -24.78 2.92 9.41
CA VAL A 201 -24.06 3.52 8.28
C VAL A 201 -22.65 3.86 8.72
N PHE A 202 -21.65 3.30 8.05
CA PHE A 202 -20.25 3.67 8.20
C PHE A 202 -19.82 4.57 7.05
N THR A 203 -19.17 5.68 7.37
CA THR A 203 -18.46 6.52 6.41
C THR A 203 -16.97 6.25 6.59
N ILE A 204 -16.36 5.69 5.56
CA ILE A 204 -14.94 5.34 5.52
C ILE A 204 -14.25 6.37 4.62
N GLN A 205 -13.04 6.81 4.98
CA GLN A 205 -12.28 7.79 4.18
C GLN A 205 -10.87 7.30 3.85
N LYS A 206 -10.36 7.77 2.70
CA LYS A 206 -9.05 7.39 2.13
C LYS A 206 -8.88 5.87 2.07
N ILE A 207 -9.73 5.22 1.28
CA ILE A 207 -9.73 3.75 1.13
C ILE A 207 -8.78 3.39 -0.01
N ARG A 208 -7.97 2.35 0.16
CA ARG A 208 -7.16 1.77 -0.92
C ARG A 208 -7.42 0.26 -0.98
N LEU A 209 -7.63 -0.27 -2.19
CA LEU A 209 -7.77 -1.71 -2.41
C LEU A 209 -6.37 -2.35 -2.40
N ILE A 210 -6.15 -3.35 -1.54
CA ILE A 210 -4.84 -3.99 -1.32
C ILE A 210 -4.77 -5.37 -1.98
N SER A 211 -5.84 -6.16 -1.83
CA SER A 211 -5.86 -7.55 -2.27
C SER A 211 -7.21 -7.89 -2.89
N TYR A 212 -7.14 -8.75 -3.90
CA TYR A 212 -8.27 -9.34 -4.58
C TYR A 212 -8.03 -10.85 -4.73
N ARG A 213 -9.02 -11.66 -4.38
CA ARG A 213 -9.03 -13.10 -4.66
C ARG A 213 -10.37 -13.50 -5.25
N LEU A 214 -10.33 -14.22 -6.37
CA LEU A 214 -11.50 -14.90 -6.91
C LEU A 214 -11.65 -16.25 -6.21
N LEU A 215 -12.78 -16.46 -5.57
CA LEU A 215 -13.18 -17.69 -4.91
C LEU A 215 -14.21 -18.39 -5.79
N VAL A 216 -13.92 -19.62 -6.20
CA VAL A 216 -14.85 -20.42 -7.01
C VAL A 216 -15.18 -21.67 -6.23
N GLU A 217 -16.46 -21.83 -5.91
CA GLU A 217 -16.97 -23.01 -5.23
C GLU A 217 -17.86 -23.79 -6.19
N VAL A 218 -17.51 -25.05 -6.42
CA VAL A 218 -18.29 -25.98 -7.24
C VAL A 218 -18.92 -26.99 -6.30
N THR A 219 -20.24 -26.96 -6.21
CA THR A 219 -21.04 -27.96 -5.50
C THR A 219 -21.78 -28.84 -6.51
N ASP A 220 -22.35 -29.96 -6.06
CA ASP A 220 -23.13 -30.86 -6.91
C ASP A 220 -24.35 -30.19 -7.58
N THR A 221 -24.80 -29.06 -7.04
CA THR A 221 -26.04 -28.39 -7.47
C THR A 221 -25.83 -27.01 -8.08
N MET A 222 -24.71 -26.36 -7.81
CA MET A 222 -24.42 -25.02 -8.30
C MET A 222 -22.92 -24.71 -8.29
N THR A 223 -22.51 -23.82 -9.19
CA THR A 223 -21.20 -23.17 -9.14
C THR A 223 -21.40 -21.72 -8.70
N GLU A 224 -20.77 -21.32 -7.60
CA GLU A 224 -20.79 -19.94 -7.12
C GLU A 224 -19.41 -19.29 -7.32
N MET A 225 -19.42 -18.09 -7.88
CA MET A 225 -18.23 -17.25 -8.04
C MET A 225 -18.33 -16.06 -7.09
N MET A 226 -17.40 -16.01 -6.16
CA MET A 226 -17.29 -15.02 -5.12
C MET A 226 -15.93 -14.31 -5.21
N GLU A 227 -15.85 -13.13 -4.63
CA GLU A 227 -14.66 -12.30 -4.61
C GLU A 227 -14.37 -11.90 -3.17
N GLU A 228 -13.14 -12.07 -2.73
CA GLU A 228 -12.63 -11.53 -1.48
C GLU A 228 -11.78 -10.30 -1.76
N TRP A 229 -12.12 -9.20 -1.10
CA TRP A 229 -11.46 -7.90 -1.25
C TRP A 229 -10.93 -7.44 0.10
N THR A 230 -9.66 -7.04 0.15
CA THR A 230 -9.07 -6.40 1.34
C THR A 230 -8.69 -4.96 1.01
N CYS A 231 -9.06 -4.05 1.91
CA CYS A 231 -8.85 -2.62 1.77
C CYS A 231 -8.23 -2.03 3.04
N GLU A 232 -7.28 -1.11 2.89
CA GLU A 232 -6.88 -0.21 4.00
C GLU A 232 -7.73 1.06 3.98
N PHE A 233 -7.88 1.68 5.15
CA PHE A 233 -8.54 2.97 5.28
C PHE A 233 -7.90 3.83 6.37
N ASN A 234 -8.08 5.16 6.30
CA ASN A 234 -7.47 6.06 7.27
C ASN A 234 -8.39 6.42 8.44
N SER A 235 -9.69 6.52 8.17
CA SER A 235 -10.67 6.90 9.21
C SER A 235 -12.04 6.32 8.92
N LEU A 236 -12.74 6.02 10.00
CA LEU A 236 -14.09 5.46 10.01
C LEU A 236 -14.95 6.29 10.94
N ALA A 237 -16.12 6.70 10.46
CA ALA A 237 -17.19 7.18 11.30
C ALA A 237 -18.42 6.29 11.14
N TYR A 238 -19.22 6.12 12.19
CA TYR A 238 -20.49 5.39 12.05
C TYR A 238 -21.67 6.14 12.66
N ILE A 239 -22.84 5.90 12.09
CA ILE A 239 -24.13 6.43 12.52
C ILE A 239 -25.09 5.26 12.65
N TYR A 240 -25.61 5.05 13.85
CA TYR A 240 -26.67 4.08 14.11
C TYR A 240 -28.04 4.76 14.15
N LYS A 241 -29.01 4.24 13.39
CA LYS A 241 -30.40 4.68 13.39
C LYS A 241 -31.31 3.53 13.85
N ASN A 242 -31.93 3.72 15.01
CA ASN A 242 -32.92 2.79 15.56
C ASN A 242 -34.32 3.13 15.02
N PRO A 243 -35.17 2.15 14.66
CA PRO A 243 -36.56 2.43 14.33
C PRO A 243 -37.31 3.13 15.47
N PRO A 244 -38.36 3.93 15.16
CA PRO A 244 -39.24 4.49 16.16
C PRO A 244 -39.88 3.36 16.97
N SER A 245 -39.78 3.38 18.31
CA SER A 245 -40.40 2.32 19.11
C SER A 245 -41.91 2.57 19.24
N TYR A 246 -42.73 1.80 18.53
CA TYR A 246 -44.18 1.75 18.73
C TYR A 246 -44.53 0.90 19.96
N TYR A 247 -44.26 1.40 21.16
CA TYR A 247 -44.85 0.85 22.38
C TYR A 247 -45.83 1.87 22.96
N GLU A 248 -47.11 1.69 22.64
CA GLU A 248 -48.22 2.20 23.46
C GLU A 248 -48.20 1.42 24.77
N HIS A 249 -47.73 2.01 25.87
CA HIS A 249 -48.22 1.81 27.24
C HIS A 249 -47.35 2.59 28.26
N GLY A 250 -48.00 3.56 28.92
CA GLY A 250 -47.90 3.87 30.36
C GLY A 250 -46.55 4.24 30.99
N ASN A 251 -46.14 5.52 30.91
CA ASN A 251 -45.80 6.38 32.06
C ASN A 251 -45.02 7.63 31.60
N ALA A 252 -45.49 8.81 31.99
CA ALA A 252 -44.94 10.11 31.59
C ALA A 252 -43.44 10.31 31.95
N GLY A 253 -42.93 9.58 32.95
CA GLY A 253 -41.51 9.61 33.32
C GLY A 253 -40.58 8.85 32.37
N GLN A 254 -41.07 7.83 31.64
CA GLN A 254 -40.29 7.11 30.63
C GLN A 254 -40.34 7.76 29.25
N ALA A 255 -41.29 8.66 29.01
CA ALA A 255 -41.42 9.37 27.74
C ALA A 255 -40.18 10.25 27.48
N VAL A 256 -39.67 10.98 28.48
CA VAL A 256 -38.52 11.89 28.31
C VAL A 256 -37.21 11.15 28.01
N ALA A 257 -36.97 9.99 28.63
CA ALA A 257 -35.81 9.13 28.32
C ALA A 257 -35.95 8.42 26.96
N LYS A 258 -37.19 8.14 26.51
CA LYS A 258 -37.48 7.58 25.17
C LYS A 258 -37.31 8.62 24.07
N THR A 259 -37.71 9.88 24.25
CA THR A 259 -37.48 10.95 23.26
C THR A 259 -36.00 11.28 23.08
N LEU A 260 -35.16 11.02 24.08
CA LEU A 260 -33.70 11.18 24.01
C LEU A 260 -32.97 9.99 23.36
N SER A 261 -33.65 8.85 23.15
CA SER A 261 -33.07 7.63 22.52
C SER A 261 -33.72 7.23 21.18
N GLN A 262 -34.92 7.75 20.89
CA GLN A 262 -35.58 7.63 19.59
C GLN A 262 -35.00 8.64 18.60
N GLY A 263 -34.50 8.16 17.46
CA GLY A 263 -33.87 9.01 16.44
C GLY A 263 -32.46 9.50 16.80
N THR A 264 -31.87 9.02 17.89
CA THR A 264 -30.54 9.43 18.35
C THR A 264 -29.46 8.82 17.46
N ALA A 265 -28.99 9.60 16.49
CA ALA A 265 -27.77 9.30 15.75
C ALA A 265 -26.57 9.35 16.73
N ARG A 266 -26.09 8.16 17.15
CA ARG A 266 -24.80 8.08 17.83
C ARG A 266 -23.71 8.11 16.78
N ALA A 267 -22.93 9.19 16.77
CA ALA A 267 -21.79 9.37 15.89
C ALA A 267 -20.51 9.11 16.67
N PHE A 268 -19.68 8.18 16.19
CA PHE A 268 -18.32 7.98 16.66
C PHE A 268 -17.38 8.15 15.47
N THR A 269 -16.23 8.77 15.70
CA THR A 269 -15.20 8.97 14.67
C THR A 269 -13.90 8.39 15.18
N MET A 270 -13.35 7.43 14.45
CA MET A 270 -12.00 6.91 14.63
C MET A 270 -11.12 7.50 13.55
N LYS A 271 -10.05 8.17 13.95
CA LYS A 271 -9.01 8.70 13.07
C LYS A 271 -7.68 8.08 13.47
N ASN A 272 -6.89 7.64 12.50
CA ASN A 272 -5.49 7.34 12.75
C ASN A 272 -4.76 8.65 13.09
N ILE A 273 -4.13 8.74 14.27
CA ILE A 273 -3.40 9.94 14.73
C ILE A 273 -1.94 9.92 14.22
N GLY A 274 -1.47 8.80 13.66
CA GLY A 274 -0.07 8.57 13.30
C GLY A 274 0.33 8.80 11.84
N SER A 275 -0.54 9.29 10.95
CA SER A 275 -0.17 9.54 9.54
C SER A 275 0.33 11.00 9.39
N PRO A 276 1.59 11.25 8.97
CA PRO A 276 2.05 12.60 8.68
C PRO A 276 1.28 13.17 7.47
N ILE A 277 0.98 14.47 7.55
CA ILE A 277 0.22 15.23 6.53
C ILE A 277 1.02 15.34 5.23
#